data_AF-A0A8T6WHK7-F1
#
_entry.id   AF-A0A8T6WHK7-F1
#
_cell.length_a   1.000
_cell.length_b   1.000
_cell.length_c   1.000
_cell.angle_alpha   90.00
_cell.angle_beta   90.00
_cell.angle_gamma   90.00
#
_symmetry.space_group_name_H-M   'P 1'
#
loop_
_entity.id
_entity.type
_entity.pdbx_description
1 polymer ?
#
loop_
_entity_poly.entity_id
_entity_poly.type
_entity_poly.pdbx_seq_one_letter_code
_entity_poly.pdbx_strand_id
1 'polypeptide(L)' 'LDESDFPVPPERIRQIFLQPKVTDRYELDWRSPSLKGVVDFLCGERDFSEDRVQKAIEKMTQGLREIRERRTLEQFFG' A
#
# COMPACT_ATOMS: atom_id res chain seq x y z
N LEU A 1 5.48 -38.37 -14.91
CA LEU A 1 5.83 -37.05 -14.33
C LEU A 1 6.09 -37.34 -12.87
N ASP A 2 7.36 -37.31 -12.47
CA ASP A 2 7.82 -37.69 -11.13
C ASP A 2 6.99 -37.00 -10.05
N GLU A 3 6.51 -37.79 -9.09
CA GLU A 3 6.00 -37.29 -7.82
C GLU A 3 7.15 -36.56 -7.14
N SER A 4 7.18 -35.25 -7.33
CA SER A 4 8.10 -34.38 -6.62
C SER A 4 7.79 -34.51 -5.14
N ASP A 5 8.83 -34.61 -4.31
CA ASP A 5 8.72 -34.89 -2.87
C ASP A 5 8.17 -33.67 -2.12
N PHE A 6 6.87 -33.43 -2.23
CA PHE A 6 6.21 -32.30 -1.60
C PHE A 6 5.87 -32.63 -0.13
N PRO A 7 6.10 -31.68 0.81
CA PRO A 7 5.78 -31.90 2.22
C PRO A 7 4.26 -31.99 2.49
N VAL A 8 3.43 -31.69 1.49
CA VAL A 8 1.97 -31.74 1.51
C VAL A 8 1.46 -32.20 0.15
N PRO A 9 0.25 -32.79 0.07
CA PRO A 9 -0.35 -33.14 -1.21
C PRO A 9 -0.38 -31.94 -2.17
N PRO A 10 0.12 -32.07 -3.42
CA PRO A 10 0.16 -30.97 -4.40
C PRO A 10 -1.20 -30.29 -4.60
N GLU A 11 -2.30 -31.03 -4.44
CA GLU A 11 -3.68 -30.52 -4.50
C GLU A 11 -3.94 -29.43 -3.46
N ARG A 12 -3.33 -29.52 -2.28
CA ARG A 12 -3.45 -28.49 -1.23
C ARG A 12 -2.78 -27.19 -1.65
N ILE A 13 -1.59 -27.30 -2.24
CA ILE A 13 -0.85 -26.14 -2.77
C ILE A 13 -1.71 -25.50 -3.87
N ARG A 14 -2.21 -26.30 -4.82
CA ARG A 14 -3.11 -25.85 -5.89
C ARG A 14 -4.36 -25.16 -5.34
N GLN A 15 -4.98 -25.68 -4.28
CA GLN A 15 -6.13 -25.07 -3.63
C GLN A 15 -5.82 -23.69 -3.03
N ILE A 16 -4.66 -23.48 -2.43
CA ILE A 16 -4.28 -22.16 -1.88
C ILE A 16 -4.24 -21.10 -2.99
N PHE A 17 -3.70 -21.45 -4.16
CA PHE A 17 -3.63 -20.53 -5.29
C PHE A 17 -4.98 -20.31 -5.98
N LEU A 18 -5.80 -21.36 -6.12
CA LEU A 18 -7.11 -21.26 -6.79
C LEU A 18 -8.22 -20.71 -5.90
N GLN A 19 -8.14 -20.94 -4.59
CA GLN A 19 -9.11 -20.53 -3.58
C GLN A 19 -8.40 -19.87 -2.40
N PRO A 20 -7.69 -18.75 -2.62
CA PRO A 20 -7.06 -18.03 -1.54
C PRO A 20 -8.12 -17.52 -0.54
N LYS A 21 -7.74 -17.41 0.72
CA LYS A 21 -8.57 -16.75 1.73
C LYS A 21 -8.55 -15.24 1.44
N VAL A 22 -9.60 -14.76 0.78
CA VAL A 22 -9.79 -13.34 0.45
C VAL A 22 -10.93 -12.74 1.26
N THR A 23 -10.99 -11.40 1.31
CA THR A 23 -12.13 -10.70 1.86
C THR A 23 -12.43 -9.45 1.04
N ASP A 24 -13.70 -9.24 0.75
CA ASP A 24 -14.20 -8.01 0.13
C ASP A 24 -14.67 -6.97 1.16
N ARG A 25 -14.42 -7.23 2.46
CA ARG A 25 -14.86 -6.38 3.57
C ARG A 25 -13.84 -5.28 3.84
N TYR A 26 -13.71 -4.35 2.90
CA TYR A 26 -12.90 -3.15 3.06
C TYR A 26 -13.50 -1.97 2.28
N GLU A 27 -13.20 -0.75 2.73
CA GLU A 27 -13.54 0.48 2.02
C GLU A 27 -12.26 1.16 1.52
N LEU A 28 -12.28 1.63 0.28
CA LEU A 28 -11.19 2.41 -0.29
C LEU A 28 -11.41 3.89 0.04
N ASP A 29 -10.84 4.34 1.15
CA ASP A 29 -10.90 5.74 1.60
C ASP A 29 -9.50 6.33 1.83
N TRP A 30 -9.20 7.42 1.12
CA TRP A 30 -7.96 8.15 1.23
C TRP A 30 -8.14 9.30 2.21
N ARG A 31 -7.71 9.11 3.46
CA ARG A 31 -7.78 10.12 4.51
C ARG A 31 -6.50 10.93 4.60
N SER A 32 -6.61 12.16 5.12
CA SER A 32 -5.43 12.98 5.41
C SER A 32 -4.60 12.33 6.52
N PRO A 33 -3.26 12.28 6.37
CA PRO A 33 -2.39 11.72 7.39
C PRO A 33 -2.35 12.62 8.64
N SER A 34 -2.17 12.01 9.82
CA SER A 34 -1.84 12.75 11.03
C SER A 34 -0.34 13.09 11.01
N LEU A 35 0.01 14.35 10.75
CA LEU A 35 1.41 14.80 10.70
C LEU A 35 2.17 14.43 11.97
N LYS A 36 1.59 14.76 13.12
CA LYS A 36 2.18 14.45 14.43
C LYS A 36 2.43 12.95 14.60
N GLY A 37 1.44 12.11 14.30
CA GLY A 37 1.58 10.66 14.46
C GLY A 37 2.65 10.05 13.54
N VAL A 38 2.78 10.58 12.32
CA VAL A 38 3.81 10.12 11.37
C VAL A 38 5.21 10.52 11.83
N VAL A 39 5.39 11.76 12.31
CA VAL A 39 6.68 12.25 12.82
C VAL A 39 7.08 11.52 14.10
N ASP A 40 6.15 11.40 15.06
CA ASP A 40 6.40 10.71 16.33
C ASP A 40 6.84 9.25 16.09
N PHE A 41 6.14 8.53 15.20
CA PHE A 41 6.47 7.13 14.90
C PHE A 41 7.77 6.98 14.10
N LEU A 42 7.92 7.71 12.99
CA LEU A 42 9.06 7.51 12.07
C LEU A 42 10.34 8.15 12.61
N CYS A 43 10.26 9.39 13.09
CA CYS A 43 11.44 10.12 13.54
C CYS A 43 11.75 9.82 15.00
N GLY A 44 10.72 9.67 15.84
CA GLY A 44 10.90 9.37 17.26
C GLY A 44 11.24 7.91 17.54
N GLU A 45 10.52 6.95 16.94
CA GLU A 45 10.71 5.52 17.27
C GLU A 45 11.57 4.73 16.27
N ARG A 46 11.75 5.25 15.04
CA ARG A 46 12.43 4.53 13.94
C ARG A 46 13.66 5.27 13.41
N ASP A 47 14.05 6.38 14.05
CA ASP A 47 15.23 7.21 13.71
C ASP A 47 15.30 7.69 12.24
N PHE A 48 14.13 7.93 11.62
CA PHE A 48 14.10 8.59 10.32
C PHE A 48 14.46 10.06 10.44
N SER A 49 15.04 10.62 9.37
CA SER A 49 15.32 12.05 9.30
C SER A 49 14.03 12.85 9.15
N GLU A 50 13.78 13.73 10.11
CA GLU A 50 12.58 14.57 10.15
C GLU A 50 12.40 15.43 8.90
N ASP A 51 13.48 16.07 8.40
CA ASP A 51 13.46 16.84 7.16
C ASP A 51 13.00 15.98 5.96
N ARG A 52 13.45 14.72 5.87
CA ARG A 52 13.02 13.81 4.79
C ARG A 52 11.56 13.40 4.94
N VAL A 53 11.12 13.12 6.17
CA VAL A 53 9.74 12.74 6.47
C VAL A 53 8.79 13.88 6.16
N GLN A 54 9.11 15.10 6.58
CA GLN A 54 8.31 16.29 6.33
C GLN A 54 8.11 16.55 4.83
N LYS A 55 9.20 16.55 4.05
CA LYS A 55 9.15 16.72 2.58
C LYS A 55 8.30 15.65 1.89
N ALA A 56 8.38 14.41 2.35
CA ALA A 56 7.59 13.31 1.79
C ALA A 56 6.09 13.49 2.06
N ILE A 57 5.73 13.91 3.28
CA ILE A 57 4.32 14.13 3.64
C ILE A 57 3.73 15.33 2.89
N GLU A 58 4.49 16.41 2.72
CA GLU A 58 4.06 17.58 1.93
C GLU A 58 3.75 17.19 0.48
N LYS A 59 4.67 16.46 -0.17
CA LYS A 59 4.48 15.96 -1.53
C LYS A 59 3.27 15.03 -1.64
N MET A 60 3.09 14.12 -0.68
CA MET A 60 1.93 13.23 -0.64
C MET A 60 0.61 14.02 -0.50
N THR A 61 0.58 15.00 0.41
CA THR A 61 -0.61 15.84 0.65
C THR A 61 -0.98 16.64 -0.60
N GLN A 62 0.00 17.19 -1.31
CA GLN A 62 -0.23 17.86 -2.58
C GLN A 62 -0.79 16.91 -3.64
N GLY A 63 -0.18 15.74 -3.84
CA GLY A 63 -0.67 14.76 -4.82
C GLY A 63 -2.10 14.27 -4.51
N LEU A 64 -2.46 14.11 -3.23
CA LEU A 64 -3.83 13.77 -2.83
C LEU A 64 -4.84 14.87 -3.17
N ARG A 65 -4.46 16.15 -3.12
CA ARG A 65 -5.31 17.27 -3.56
C ARG A 65 -5.48 17.26 -5.07
N GLU A 66 -4.39 17.13 -5.82
CA GLU A 66 -4.40 17.09 -7.29
C GLU A 66 -5.28 15.96 -7.83
N ILE A 67 -5.19 14.75 -7.26
CA ILE A 67 -6.03 13.60 -7.63
C ILE A 67 -7.53 13.87 -7.39
N ARG A 68 -7.85 14.68 -6.38
CA ARG A 68 -9.24 15.03 -6.02
C ARG A 68 -9.82 16.15 -6.87
N GLU A 69 -9.01 17.06 -7.42
CA GLU A 69 -9.51 18.35 -7.93
C GLU A 69 -9.88 18.42 -9.43
N ARG A 70 -9.50 17.44 -10.27
CA ARG A 70 -10.13 17.06 -11.56
C ARG A 70 -9.13 16.20 -12.33
N ARG A 71 -9.61 15.12 -12.95
CA ARG A 71 -8.77 14.30 -13.85
C ARG A 71 -8.83 14.87 -15.26
N THR A 72 -7.68 15.09 -15.89
CA THR A 72 -7.59 15.50 -17.30
C THR A 72 -7.12 14.34 -18.17
N LEU A 73 -7.30 14.43 -19.49
CA LEU A 73 -6.85 13.37 -20.41
C LEU A 73 -5.33 13.32 -20.50
N GLU A 74 -4.66 14.46 -20.37
CA GLU A 74 -3.20 14.56 -20.31
C GLU A 74 -2.63 13.74 -19.13
N GLN A 75 -3.39 13.59 -18.04
CA GLN A 75 -2.98 12.72 -16.92
C GLN A 75 -2.87 11.24 -17.32
N PHE A 76 -3.59 10.80 -18.35
CA PHE A 76 -3.60 9.41 -18.82
C PHE A 76 -2.78 9.20 -20.10
N PHE A 77 -2.64 10.23 -20.93
CA PHE A 77 -2.15 10.12 -22.31
C PHE A 77 -1.04 11.14 -22.69
N GLY A 78 -0.68 12.04 -21.78
CA GLY A 78 0.36 13.06 -21.97
C GLY A 78 1.77 12.56 -21.70
#